data_AF-A0A0N1GSH5-F1
#
_entry.id   AF-A0A0N1GSH5-F1
#
_cell.length_a   1.000
_cell.length_b   1.000
_cell.length_c   1.000
_cell.angle_alpha   90.00
_cell.angle_beta   90.00
_cell.angle_gamma   90.00
#
_symmetry.space_group_name_H-M   'P 1'
#
loop_
_entity.id
_entity.type
_entity.pdbx_description
1 polymer ?
#
loop_
_entity_poly.entity_id
_entity_poly.type
_entity_poly.pdbx_seq_one_letter_code
_entity_poly.pdbx_strand_id
1 'polypeptide(L)'
;MWWPPALIALLGLFGLGANPVLISLGVRFAGQAPTLGSALTVSAFNLGTAVGSWAAGLALASPWGATGPAAVGTGIAALTLIPTIAIALIQRRRPAARIRAATA
;
A
#
# COMPACT_ATOMS: atom_id res chain seq x y z
N MET A 1 24.97 7.89 -15.49
CA MET A 1 23.49 8.04 -15.50
C MET A 1 22.83 6.76 -14.94
N TRP A 2 23.07 6.43 -13.66
CA TRP A 2 22.63 5.15 -13.05
C TRP A 2 21.37 5.28 -12.18
N TRP A 3 20.92 6.50 -11.91
CA TRP A 3 19.79 6.73 -11.00
C TRP A 3 18.43 6.29 -11.58
N PRO A 4 18.10 6.45 -12.89
CA PRO A 4 16.82 5.98 -13.40
C PRO A 4 16.65 4.46 -13.34
N PRO A 5 17.62 3.63 -13.79
CA PRO A 5 17.48 2.18 -13.66
C PRO A 5 17.53 1.73 -12.20
N ALA A 6 18.26 2.42 -11.31
CA ALA A 6 18.21 2.13 -9.88
C ALA A 6 16.81 2.39 -9.28
N LEU A 7 16.16 3.49 -9.65
CA LEU A 7 14.78 3.77 -9.24
C LEU A 7 13.78 2.78 -9.82
N ILE A 8 13.94 2.38 -11.08
CA ILE A 8 13.10 1.35 -11.70
C ILE A 8 13.31 0.00 -11.02
N ALA A 9 14.55 -0.36 -10.68
CA ALA A 9 14.86 -1.58 -9.95
C ALA A 9 14.27 -1.57 -8.53
N LEU A 10 14.37 -0.44 -7.81
CA LEU A 10 13.71 -0.25 -6.52
C LEU A 10 12.20 -0.36 -6.66
N LEU A 11 11.60 0.31 -7.63
CA LEU A 11 10.18 0.23 -7.92
C LEU A 11 9.75 -1.22 -8.19
N GLY A 12 10.54 -1.96 -8.97
CA GLY A 12 10.32 -3.39 -9.23
C GLY A 12 10.46 -4.25 -7.97
N LEU A 13 11.49 -4.03 -7.16
CA LEU A 13 11.72 -4.77 -5.92
C LEU A 13 10.58 -4.56 -4.92
N PHE A 14 10.17 -3.32 -4.69
CA PHE A 14 9.05 -3.00 -3.81
C PHE A 14 7.72 -3.48 -4.39
N GLY A 15 7.49 -3.28 -5.70
CA GLY A 15 6.28 -3.71 -6.38
C GLY A 15 6.10 -5.22 -6.40
N LEU A 16 7.16 -5.99 -6.64
CA LEU A 16 7.09 -7.45 -6.67
C LEU A 16 7.11 -8.07 -5.27
N GLY A 17 7.84 -7.46 -4.32
CA GLY A 17 7.98 -7.98 -2.96
C GLY A 17 6.82 -7.62 -2.03
N ALA A 18 6.40 -6.35 -2.01
CA ALA A 18 5.40 -5.88 -1.05
C ALA A 18 3.99 -6.36 -1.40
N ASN A 19 3.64 -6.38 -2.69
CA ASN A 19 2.29 -6.72 -3.15
C ASN A 19 1.79 -8.10 -2.69
N PRO A 20 2.53 -9.22 -2.88
CA PRO A 20 2.07 -10.53 -2.42
C PRO A 20 1.96 -10.62 -0.89
N VAL A 21 2.85 -9.95 -0.16
CA VAL A 21 2.79 -9.88 1.31
C VAL A 21 1.53 -9.14 1.76
N LEU A 22 1.25 -7.97 1.20
CA LEU A 22 0.08 -7.16 1.54
C LEU A 22 -1.23 -7.87 1.17
N ILE A 23 -1.29 -8.51 0.00
CA ILE A 23 -2.45 -9.29 -0.43
C ILE A 23 -2.69 -10.46 0.52
N SER A 24 -1.65 -11.23 0.85
CA SER A 24 -1.74 -12.34 1.80
C SER A 24 -2.24 -11.86 3.17
N LEU A 25 -1.73 -10.74 3.67
CA LEU A 25 -2.21 -10.13 4.92
C LEU A 25 -3.70 -9.75 4.82
N GLY A 26 -4.13 -9.10 3.73
CA GLY A 26 -5.52 -8.73 3.51
C GLY A 26 -6.48 -9.92 3.60
N VAL A 27 -6.11 -11.04 2.97
CA VAL A 27 -6.89 -12.29 3.06
C VAL A 27 -6.86 -12.89 4.46
N ARG A 28 -5.69 -12.94 5.11
CA ARG A 28 -5.54 -13.51 6.47
C ARG A 28 -6.36 -12.75 7.51
N PHE A 29 -6.53 -11.44 7.37
CA PHE A 29 -7.35 -10.65 8.29
C PHE A 29 -8.87 -10.83 8.10
N ALA A 30 -9.32 -11.54 7.05
CA ALA A 30 -10.74 -11.73 6.77
C ALA A 30 -11.45 -12.73 7.72
N GLY A 31 -10.71 -13.45 8.55
CA GLY A 31 -11.25 -14.32 9.60
C GLY A 31 -12.22 -15.36 9.06
N GLN A 32 -13.49 -15.26 9.47
CA GLN A 32 -14.55 -16.22 9.12
C GLN A 32 -15.07 -16.10 7.67
N ALA A 33 -14.62 -15.12 6.88
CA ALA A 33 -15.04 -14.94 5.49
C ALA A 33 -13.86 -14.80 4.49
N PRO A 34 -13.05 -15.86 4.28
CA PRO A 34 -11.83 -15.79 3.47
C PRO A 34 -12.09 -15.47 1.98
N THR A 35 -13.19 -15.96 1.42
CA THR A 35 -13.59 -15.71 0.02
C THR A 35 -13.91 -14.25 -0.22
N LEU A 36 -14.69 -13.61 0.67
CA LEU A 36 -14.97 -12.18 0.61
C LEU A 36 -13.70 -11.35 0.82
N GLY A 37 -12.82 -11.77 1.74
CA GLY A 37 -11.52 -11.13 1.96
C GLY A 37 -10.62 -11.14 0.73
N SER A 38 -10.52 -12.29 0.05
CA SER A 38 -9.78 -12.44 -1.20
C SER A 38 -10.36 -11.57 -2.32
N ALA A 39 -11.68 -11.64 -2.53
CA ALA A 39 -12.36 -10.82 -3.54
C ALA A 39 -12.13 -9.32 -3.31
N LEU A 40 -12.33 -8.83 -2.08
CA LEU A 40 -12.12 -7.42 -1.74
C LEU A 40 -10.67 -6.98 -1.91
N THR A 41 -9.71 -7.83 -1.54
CA THR A 41 -8.28 -7.53 -1.70
C THR A 41 -7.92 -7.36 -3.17
N VAL A 42 -8.39 -8.27 -4.04
CA VAL A 42 -8.16 -8.19 -5.49
C VAL A 42 -8.89 -6.99 -6.11
N SER A 43 -10.14 -6.74 -5.72
CA SER A 43 -10.90 -5.57 -6.18
C SER A 43 -10.22 -4.26 -5.79
N ALA A 44 -9.73 -4.14 -4.55
CA ALA A 44 -9.00 -2.96 -4.09
C ALA A 44 -7.71 -2.73 -4.89
N PHE A 45 -6.96 -3.79 -5.20
CA PHE A 45 -5.76 -3.72 -6.03
C PHE A 45 -6.08 -3.22 -7.45
N ASN A 46 -7.12 -3.77 -8.08
CA ASN A 46 -7.54 -3.35 -9.42
C ASN A 46 -8.06 -1.91 -9.42
N LEU A 47 -8.85 -1.52 -8.43
CA LEU A 47 -9.33 -0.14 -8.28
C LEU A 47 -8.17 0.85 -8.11
N GLY A 48 -7.19 0.51 -7.27
CA GLY A 48 -5.98 1.31 -7.12
C GLY A 48 -5.19 1.45 -8.42
N THR A 49 -5.08 0.37 -9.20
CA THR A 49 -4.41 0.40 -10.51
C THR A 49 -5.18 1.27 -11.50
N ALA A 50 -6.50 1.12 -11.60
CA ALA A 50 -7.33 1.91 -12.49
C ALA A 50 -7.26 3.41 -12.17
N VAL A 51 -7.46 3.78 -10.90
CA VAL A 51 -7.39 5.18 -10.45
C VAL A 51 -5.97 5.74 -10.59
N GLY A 52 -4.96 4.96 -10.22
CA GLY A 52 -3.55 5.36 -10.31
C GLY A 52 -3.11 5.58 -11.74
N SER A 53 -3.42 4.67 -12.67
CA SER A 53 -3.12 4.81 -14.09
C SER A 53 -3.88 5.97 -14.74
N TRP A 54 -5.15 6.19 -14.37
CA TRP A 54 -5.92 7.33 -14.86
C TRP A 54 -5.30 8.67 -14.40
N ALA A 55 -4.98 8.80 -13.11
CA ALA A 55 -4.34 9.99 -12.56
C ALA A 55 -2.93 10.22 -13.14
N ALA A 56 -2.14 9.16 -13.30
CA ALA A 56 -0.83 9.23 -13.95
C ALA A 56 -0.95 9.65 -15.42
N GLY A 57 -1.96 9.17 -16.15
CA GLY A 57 -2.23 9.57 -17.53
C GLY A 57 -2.57 11.05 -17.66
N LEU A 58 -3.43 11.56 -16.77
CA LEU A 58 -3.73 13.00 -16.69
C LEU A 58 -2.48 13.83 -16.39
N ALA A 59 -1.63 13.35 -15.46
CA ALA A 59 -0.39 14.04 -15.11
C ALA A 59 0.64 14.02 -16.25
N LEU A 60 0.70 12.93 -17.02
CA LEU A 60 1.57 12.81 -18.20
C LEU A 60 1.15 13.78 -19.32
N ALA A 61 -0.16 13.97 -19.51
CA ALA A 61 -0.72 14.92 -20.48
C ALA A 61 -0.62 16.38 -20.03
N SER A 62 -0.24 16.64 -18.77
CA SER A 62 -0.06 17.98 -18.24
C SER A 62 1.28 18.61 -18.68
N PRO A 63 1.51 19.91 -18.43
CA PRO A 63 2.80 20.57 -18.72
C PRO A 63 4.01 19.94 -18.02
N TRP A 64 3.78 19.11 -17.00
CA TRP A 64 4.84 18.42 -16.25
C TRP A 64 5.43 17.24 -17.04
N GLY A 65 4.72 16.75 -18.07
CA GLY A 65 5.19 15.67 -18.94
C GLY A 65 5.62 14.45 -18.14
N ALA A 66 6.81 13.91 -18.43
CA ALA A 66 7.31 12.67 -17.83
C ALA A 66 7.53 12.72 -16.31
N THR A 67 7.63 13.91 -15.69
CA THR A 67 7.76 14.02 -14.23
C THR A 67 6.42 13.99 -13.49
N GLY A 68 5.32 14.29 -14.20
CA GLY A 68 3.97 14.28 -13.64
C GLY A 68 3.57 12.94 -13.01
N PRO A 69 3.68 11.80 -13.73
CA PRO A 69 3.38 10.48 -13.19
C PRO A 69 4.20 10.13 -11.93
N ALA A 70 5.48 10.52 -11.89
CA ALA A 70 6.35 10.28 -10.73
C ALA A 70 5.89 11.08 -9.50
N ALA A 71 5.41 12.31 -9.69
CA ALA A 71 4.85 13.12 -8.62
C ALA A 71 3.52 12.53 -8.09
N VAL A 72 2.63 12.07 -8.98
CA VAL A 72 1.40 11.36 -8.60
C VAL A 72 1.72 10.10 -7.79
N GLY A 73 2.65 9.28 -8.29
CA GLY A 73 3.10 8.07 -7.60
C GLY A 73 3.67 8.37 -6.21
N THR A 74 4.43 9.46 -6.08
CA THR A 74 4.97 9.93 -4.79
C THR A 74 3.85 10.33 -3.83
N GLY A 75 2.84 11.06 -4.31
CA GLY A 75 1.66 11.43 -3.52
C GLY A 75 0.88 10.21 -3.04
N ILE A 76 0.62 9.24 -3.93
CA ILE A 76 -0.06 7.99 -3.59
C ILE A 76 0.75 7.20 -2.56
N ALA A 77 2.08 7.08 -2.75
CA ALA A 77 2.96 6.42 -1.81
C ALA A 77 2.92 7.09 -0.42
N ALA A 78 2.94 8.42 -0.36
CA ALA A 78 2.82 9.17 0.90
C ALA A 78 1.48 8.91 1.61
N LEU A 79 0.37 8.80 0.85
CA LEU A 79 -0.95 8.50 1.43
C LEU A 79 -1.01 7.12 2.11
N THR A 80 -0.15 6.17 1.73
CA THR A 80 -0.06 4.86 2.41
C THR A 80 0.45 4.98 3.86
N LEU A 81 1.07 6.10 4.22
CA LEU A 81 1.45 6.38 5.61
C LEU A 81 0.24 6.51 6.52
N ILE A 82 -0.91 6.96 6.01
CA ILE A 82 -2.14 7.12 6.81
C ILE A 82 -2.56 5.78 7.46
N PRO A 83 -2.83 4.71 6.70
CA PRO A 83 -3.19 3.43 7.31
C PRO A 83 -2.03 2.83 8.12
N THR A 84 -0.78 3.03 7.68
CA THR A 84 0.41 2.52 8.39
C THR A 84 0.53 3.12 9.79
N ILE A 85 0.42 4.44 9.89
CA ILE A 85 0.46 5.17 11.16
C ILE A 85 -0.75 4.83 12.01
N ALA A 86 -1.96 4.77 11.42
CA ALA A 86 -3.16 4.39 12.14
C ALA A 86 -3.02 2.99 12.79
N ILE A 87 -2.57 2.00 12.04
CA ILE A 87 -2.31 0.65 12.54
C ILE A 87 -1.24 0.67 13.65
N ALA A 88 -0.13 1.39 13.44
CA ALA A 88 0.93 1.50 14.45
C ALA A 88 0.42 2.12 15.76
N LEU A 89 -0.37 3.19 15.69
CA LEU A 89 -0.97 3.84 16.86
C LEU A 89 -1.97 2.92 17.58
N ILE A 90 -2.80 2.19 16.83
CA ILE A 90 -3.75 1.22 17.41
C ILE A 90 -3.01 0.10 18.14
N GLN A 91 -1.94 -0.44 17.54
CA GLN A 91 -1.15 -1.51 18.14
C GLN A 91 -0.42 -1.05 19.41
N ARG A 92 0.10 0.18 19.43
CA ARG A 92 0.77 0.78 20.61
C ARG A 92 -0.15 0.96 21.82
N ARG A 93 -1.47 0.95 21.64
CA ARG A 93 -2.46 1.02 22.76
C ARG A 93 -2.80 -0.33 23.38
N ARG A 94 -2.44 -1.44 22.73
CA ARG A 94 -2.66 -2.81 23.23
C ARG A 94 -1.66 -3.37 24.28
N PRO A 95 -0.53 -2.74 24.68
CA PRO A 95 0.40 -3.31 25.66
C PRO A 95 -0.16 -3.43 27.09
N ALA A 96 -1.10 -2.57 27.51
CA ALA A 96 -1.55 -2.52 28.90
C ALA A 96 -2.52 -3.66 29.29
N ALA A 97 -3.23 -4.26 28.33
CA ALA A 97 -4.19 -5.34 28.61
C ALA A 97 -3.51 -6.71 28.80
N ARG A 98 -2.35 -6.94 28.17
CA ARG A 98 -1.66 -8.24 28.21
C ARG A 98 -0.85 -8.45 29.50
N ILE A 99 -0.34 -7.37 30.10
CA ILE A 99 0.41 -7.44 31.37
C ILE A 99 -0.55 -7.76 32.53
N ARG A 100 -1.73 -7.13 32.57
CA ARG A 100 -2.74 -7.37 33.61
C ARG A 100 -3.30 -8.80 33.64
N ALA A 101 -3.39 -9.46 32.49
CA ALA A 101 -3.87 -10.85 32.37
C ALA A 101 -2.78 -11.90 32.65
N ALA A 102 -1.50 -11.51 32.67
CA ALA A 102 -0.39 -12.40 33.02
C ALA A 102 -0.01 -12.32 34.51
N THR A 103 -0.53 -11.32 35.23
CA THR A 103 -0.32 -11.10 36.67
C THR A 103 -1.56 -11.39 37.53
N ALA A 104 -2.62 -11.92 36.94
CA ALA A 104 -3.85 -12.36 37.62
C ALA A 104 -4.00 -13.87 37.45
#